data_AF-A0A4W5QKQ3-F1
#
_entry.id   AF-A0A4W5QKQ3-F1
#
_cell.length_a   1.000
_cell.length_b   1.000
_cell.length_c   1.000
_cell.angle_alpha   90.00
_cell.angle_beta   90.00
_cell.angle_gamma   90.00
#
_symmetry.space_group_name_H-M   'P 1'
#
loop_
_entity.id
_entity.type
_entity.pdbx_description
1 polymer ?
#
loop_
_entity_poly.entity_id
_entity_poly.type
_entity_poly.pdbx_seq_one_letter_code
_entity_poly.pdbx_strand_id
1 'polypeptide(L)'
;MGDNIAEDLIQRQKYLLSNPAHQSSAVAETFLLNESASQVREISKFKPLSSRTSVSVIIGDSFDEQIPAPLNQVVAQLQKTLLEQTYPSANQIHVKGGDRRMIYKRPSVVRKHLWKLVSQRQSKQQIQ
;
A
#
# COMPACT_ATOMS: atom_id res chain seq x y z
N MET A 1 10.70 -1.20 -13.93
CA MET A 1 9.84 -0.08 -14.36
C MET A 1 8.50 -0.67 -14.74
N GLY A 2 7.39 0.04 -14.52
CA GLY A 2 6.09 -0.43 -15.01
C GLY A 2 6.00 -0.34 -16.52
N ASP A 3 5.15 -1.17 -17.12
CA ASP A 3 4.92 -1.14 -18.57
C ASP A 3 4.10 0.10 -18.95
N ASN A 4 4.47 0.76 -20.05
CA ASN A 4 3.77 1.92 -20.62
C ASN A 4 3.66 3.15 -19.70
N ILE A 5 4.72 3.48 -18.96
CA ILE A 5 4.80 4.76 -18.24
C ILE A 5 5.17 5.87 -19.23
N ALA A 6 4.40 6.96 -19.22
CA ALA A 6 4.66 8.12 -20.07
C ALA A 6 6.01 8.78 -19.71
N GLU A 7 6.79 9.18 -20.72
CA GLU A 7 8.14 9.72 -20.53
C GLU A 7 8.16 10.99 -19.68
N ASP A 8 7.11 11.81 -19.76
CA ASP A 8 6.95 13.02 -18.94
C ASP A 8 6.91 12.70 -17.44
N LEU A 9 6.30 11.57 -17.06
CA LEU A 9 6.24 11.12 -15.68
C LEU A 9 7.62 10.69 -15.18
N ILE A 10 8.39 10.01 -16.03
CA ILE A 10 9.79 9.61 -15.74
C ILE A 10 10.65 10.86 -15.56
N GLN A 11 10.51 11.85 -16.45
CA GLN A 11 11.25 13.12 -16.36
C GLN A 11 10.90 13.89 -15.09
N ARG A 12 9.61 13.98 -14.72
CA ARG A 12 9.19 14.60 -13.45
C ARG A 12 9.78 13.88 -12.25
N GLN A 13 9.79 12.55 -12.25
CA GLN A 13 10.40 11.79 -11.16
C GLN A 13 11.91 12.08 -11.06
N LYS A 14 12.63 12.09 -12.19
CA LYS A 14 14.07 12.44 -12.22
C LYS A 14 14.31 13.87 -11.72
N TYR A 15 13.47 14.83 -12.11
CA TYR A 15 13.55 16.20 -11.66
C TYR A 15 13.37 16.31 -10.13
N LEU A 16 12.35 15.66 -9.57
CA LEU A 16 12.13 15.63 -8.12
C LEU A 16 13.32 14.99 -7.39
N LEU A 17 13.86 13.90 -7.93
CA LEU A 17 15.05 13.25 -7.38
C LEU A 17 16.33 14.09 -7.50
N SER A 18 16.33 15.18 -8.27
CA SER A 18 17.46 16.11 -8.34
C SER A 18 17.52 17.06 -7.14
N ASN A 19 16.44 17.16 -6.35
CA ASN A 19 16.43 17.92 -5.12
C ASN A 19 17.07 17.10 -3.98
N PRO A 20 18.15 17.60 -3.33
CA PRO A 20 18.79 16.89 -2.22
C PRO A 20 17.85 16.55 -1.06
N ALA A 21 16.82 17.36 -0.81
CA ALA A 21 15.83 17.10 0.24
C ALA A 21 15.05 15.80 -0.03
N HIS A 22 14.65 15.56 -1.28
CA HIS A 22 13.92 14.34 -1.66
C HIS A 22 14.82 13.09 -1.57
N GLN A 23 16.10 13.21 -1.92
CA GLN A 23 17.08 12.13 -1.72
C GLN A 23 17.30 11.83 -0.24
N SER A 24 17.47 12.87 0.57
CA SER A 24 17.63 12.73 2.02
C SER A 24 16.41 12.06 2.66
N SER A 25 15.19 12.40 2.22
CA SER A 25 13.97 11.75 2.71
C SER A 25 13.94 10.25 2.41
N ALA A 26 14.35 9.80 1.22
CA ALA A 26 14.40 8.38 0.88
C ALA A 26 15.39 7.59 1.75
N VAL A 27 16.55 8.19 2.05
CA VAL A 27 17.54 7.61 2.96
C VAL A 27 16.99 7.57 4.40
N ALA A 28 16.39 8.66 4.86
CA ALA A 28 15.80 8.75 6.19
C ALA A 28 14.68 7.72 6.39
N GLU A 29 13.80 7.51 5.40
CA GLU A 29 12.75 6.49 5.45
C GLU A 29 13.34 5.10 5.67
N THR A 30 14.41 4.76 4.93
CA THR A 30 15.10 3.47 5.07
C THR A 30 15.75 3.31 6.44
N PHE A 31 16.37 4.38 6.94
CA PHE A 31 17.02 4.39 8.26
C PHE A 31 15.99 4.25 9.41
N LEU A 32 14.81 4.84 9.26
CA LEU A 32 13.76 4.88 10.28
C LEU A 32 12.74 3.74 10.15
N LEU A 33 12.98 2.71 9.33
CA LEU A 33 12.02 1.62 9.14
C LEU A 33 11.62 0.93 10.44
N ASN A 34 12.60 0.63 11.30
CA ASN A 34 12.34 -0.05 12.57
C ASN A 34 11.57 0.83 13.56
N GLU A 35 11.91 2.12 13.62
CA GLU A 35 11.16 3.10 14.43
C GLU A 35 9.74 3.29 13.90
N SER A 36 9.57 3.33 12.58
CA SER A 36 8.24 3.41 11.97
C SER A 36 7.41 2.17 12.29
N ALA A 37 8.02 0.99 12.25
CA ALA A 37 7.36 -0.27 12.59
C ALA A 37 6.98 -0.36 14.08
N SER A 38 7.81 0.16 14.99
CA SER A 38 7.52 0.18 16.43
C SER A 38 6.26 1.03 16.73
N GLN A 39 6.12 2.16 16.02
CA GLN A 39 4.98 3.07 16.16
C GLN A 39 3.65 2.48 15.65
N VAL A 40 3.66 1.54 14.70
CA VAL A 40 2.42 0.91 14.19
C VAL A 40 1.62 0.27 15.31
N ARG A 41 2.28 -0.34 16.30
CA ARG A 41 1.62 -0.96 17.47
C ARG A 41 0.95 0.07 18.38
N GLU A 42 1.53 1.25 18.50
CA GLU A 42 0.93 2.34 19.28
C GLU A 42 -0.25 2.94 18.54
N ILE A 43 -0.11 3.18 17.22
CA ILE A 43 -1.20 3.69 16.38
C ILE A 43 -2.39 2.74 16.41
N SER A 44 -2.17 1.42 16.30
CA SER A 44 -3.26 0.44 16.32
C SER A 44 -4.03 0.42 17.65
N LYS A 45 -3.36 0.73 18.76
CA LYS A 45 -3.98 0.77 20.10
C LYS A 45 -4.65 2.09 20.42
N PHE A 46 -3.97 3.21 20.15
CA PHE A 46 -4.38 4.53 20.64
C PHE A 46 -5.11 5.37 19.58
N LYS A 47 -4.93 5.06 18.29
CA LYS A 47 -5.56 5.78 17.18
C LYS A 47 -6.12 4.83 16.11
N PRO A 48 -6.93 3.82 16.48
CA PRO A 48 -7.57 2.98 15.48
C PRO A 48 -8.55 3.82 14.64
N LEU A 49 -8.72 3.43 13.36
CA LEU A 49 -9.82 4.00 12.57
C LEU A 49 -11.16 3.66 13.23
N SER A 50 -12.10 4.60 13.19
CA SER A 50 -13.46 4.40 13.71
C SER A 50 -14.11 3.17 13.07
N SER A 51 -14.92 2.43 13.82
CA SER A 51 -15.75 1.33 13.31
C SER A 51 -16.74 1.76 12.22
N ARG A 52 -17.04 3.06 12.12
CA ARG A 52 -17.87 3.65 11.06
C ARG A 52 -17.12 3.82 9.73
N THR A 53 -15.80 3.74 9.75
CA THR A 53 -14.96 3.88 8.55
C THR A 53 -14.80 2.52 7.90
N SER A 54 -15.34 2.35 6.68
CA SER A 54 -15.12 1.14 5.91
C SER A 54 -13.64 1.04 5.50
N VAL A 55 -12.96 -0.03 5.91
CA VAL A 55 -11.57 -0.30 5.57
C VAL A 55 -11.52 -1.30 4.42
N SER A 56 -10.69 -1.02 3.41
CA SER A 56 -10.35 -1.96 2.35
C SER A 56 -8.84 -2.02 2.19
N VAL A 57 -8.30 -3.22 2.08
CA VAL A 57 -6.86 -3.45 2.01
C VAL A 57 -6.56 -4.15 0.68
N ILE A 58 -5.70 -3.53 -0.13
CA ILE A 58 -5.25 -4.10 -1.40
C ILE A 58 -3.90 -4.78 -1.14
N ILE A 59 -3.85 -6.09 -1.33
CA ILE A 59 -2.66 -6.92 -1.09
C ILE A 59 -2.24 -7.66 -2.37
N GLY A 60 -0.96 -8.01 -2.44
CA GLY A 60 -0.37 -8.77 -3.54
C GLY A 60 -0.14 -10.24 -3.15
N ASP A 61 0.41 -11.01 -4.09
CA ASP A 61 0.84 -12.40 -3.83
C ASP A 61 2.09 -12.45 -2.94
N SER A 62 2.97 -11.44 -3.06
CA SER A 62 4.21 -11.33 -2.31
C SER A 62 4.38 -9.92 -1.75
N PHE A 63 5.24 -9.77 -0.75
CA PHE A 63 5.65 -8.46 -0.28
C PHE A 63 6.65 -7.82 -1.25
N ASP A 64 7.69 -8.58 -1.63
CA ASP A 64 8.67 -8.15 -2.65
C ASP A 64 9.16 -9.38 -3.41
N GLU A 65 9.10 -9.33 -4.75
CA GLU A 65 9.64 -10.40 -5.60
C GLU A 65 11.17 -10.54 -5.45
N GLN A 66 11.85 -9.52 -4.95
CA GLN A 66 13.31 -9.53 -4.76
C GLN A 66 13.75 -10.25 -3.48
N ILE A 67 12.84 -10.58 -2.56
CA ILE A 67 13.19 -11.30 -1.32
C ILE A 67 12.84 -12.79 -1.44
N PRO A 68 13.58 -13.68 -0.75
CA PRO A 68 13.31 -15.11 -0.76
C PRO A 68 11.87 -15.47 -0.38
N ALA A 69 11.34 -16.52 -1.01
CA ALA A 69 9.97 -17.00 -0.78
C ALA A 69 9.62 -17.26 0.70
N PRO A 70 10.51 -17.85 1.54
CA PRO A 70 10.21 -18.02 2.97
C PRO A 70 9.97 -16.70 3.70
N LEU A 71 10.70 -15.63 3.35
CA LEU A 71 10.49 -14.32 3.97
C LEU A 71 9.16 -13.70 3.52
N ASN A 72 8.80 -13.85 2.25
CA ASN A 72 7.49 -13.44 1.75
C ASN A 72 6.34 -14.15 2.49
N GLN A 73 6.50 -15.45 2.79
CA GLN A 73 5.52 -16.21 3.57
C GLN A 73 5.36 -15.67 5.00
N VAL A 74 6.49 -15.40 5.69
CA VAL A 74 6.46 -14.80 7.03
C VAL A 74 5.77 -13.45 7.01
N VAL A 75 6.09 -12.58 6.04
CA VAL A 75 5.45 -11.27 5.91
C VAL A 75 3.94 -11.42 5.67
N ALA A 76 3.52 -12.34 4.80
CA ALA A 76 2.10 -12.58 4.55
C ALA A 76 1.35 -13.05 5.82
N GLN A 77 1.97 -13.92 6.63
CA GLN A 77 1.39 -14.37 7.90
C GLN A 77 1.26 -13.23 8.92
N LEU A 78 2.28 -12.36 9.01
CA LEU A 78 2.26 -11.21 9.90
C LEU A 78 1.22 -10.16 9.46
N GLN A 79 1.12 -9.89 8.16
CA GLN A 79 0.11 -9.00 7.60
C GLN A 79 -1.31 -9.51 7.88
N LYS A 80 -1.56 -10.80 7.67
CA LYS A 80 -2.86 -11.43 7.99
C LYS A 80 -3.20 -11.26 9.47
N THR A 81 -2.27 -11.62 10.36
CA THR A 81 -2.44 -11.49 11.81
C THR A 81 -2.76 -10.04 12.22
N LEU A 82 -2.02 -9.07 11.67
CA LEU A 82 -2.22 -7.65 11.96
C LEU A 82 -3.62 -7.17 11.54
N LEU A 83 -4.09 -7.59 10.37
CA LEU A 83 -5.41 -7.22 9.85
C LEU A 83 -6.54 -7.82 10.68
N GLU A 84 -6.44 -9.10 11.03
CA GLU A 84 -7.43 -9.77 11.88
C GLU A 84 -7.55 -9.12 13.26
N GLN A 85 -6.42 -8.66 13.81
CA GLN A 85 -6.39 -8.00 15.12
C GLN A 85 -6.87 -6.54 15.07
N THR A 86 -6.52 -5.79 14.02
CA THR A 86 -6.74 -4.34 13.97
C THR A 86 -8.04 -3.98 13.27
N TYR A 87 -8.37 -4.66 12.17
CA TYR A 87 -9.52 -4.37 11.31
C TYR A 87 -10.19 -5.66 10.81
N PRO A 88 -10.86 -6.43 11.69
CA PRO A 88 -11.42 -7.74 11.35
C PRO A 88 -12.51 -7.70 10.26
N SER A 89 -13.18 -6.56 10.10
CA SER A 89 -14.20 -6.33 9.06
C SER A 89 -13.64 -5.73 7.77
N ALA A 90 -12.32 -5.60 7.64
CA ALA A 90 -11.71 -5.02 6.45
C ALA A 90 -11.93 -5.90 5.21
N ASN A 91 -12.35 -5.27 4.12
CA ASN A 91 -12.47 -5.93 2.82
C ASN A 91 -11.07 -6.13 2.20
N GLN A 92 -10.65 -7.38 2.05
CA GLN A 92 -9.35 -7.71 1.48
C GLN A 92 -9.48 -7.93 -0.03
N ILE A 93 -8.73 -7.15 -0.80
CA ILE A 93 -8.69 -7.20 -2.27
C ILE A 93 -7.35 -7.75 -2.69
N HIS A 94 -7.37 -8.93 -3.29
CA HIS A 94 -6.16 -9.63 -3.71
C HIS A 94 -5.80 -9.34 -5.16
N VAL A 95 -4.58 -8.85 -5.40
CA VAL A 95 -4.02 -8.59 -6.73
C VAL A 95 -3.03 -9.69 -7.09
N LYS A 96 -3.48 -10.62 -7.93
CA LYS A 96 -2.64 -11.72 -8.46
C LYS A 96 -1.41 -11.17 -9.17
N GLY A 97 -0.23 -11.69 -8.85
CA GLY A 97 1.08 -11.26 -9.33
C GLY A 97 1.40 -9.82 -8.92
N GLY A 98 0.86 -9.36 -7.80
CA GLY A 98 1.18 -8.06 -7.20
C GLY A 98 2.24 -8.22 -6.11
N ASP A 99 3.13 -7.22 -6.01
CA ASP A 99 4.08 -7.04 -4.92
C ASP A 99 3.97 -5.60 -4.37
N ARG A 100 4.83 -5.18 -3.44
CA ARG A 100 4.87 -3.78 -2.95
C ARG A 100 5.04 -2.74 -4.05
N ARG A 101 5.54 -3.13 -5.23
CA ARG A 101 5.73 -2.25 -6.39
C ARG A 101 4.55 -2.29 -7.35
N MET A 102 3.45 -2.99 -7.03
CA MET A 102 2.28 -3.14 -7.91
C MET A 102 1.67 -1.80 -8.34
N ILE A 103 1.77 -0.76 -7.51
CA ILE A 103 1.29 0.60 -7.84
C ILE A 103 2.02 1.13 -9.08
N TYR A 104 3.31 0.82 -9.20
CA TYR A 104 4.15 1.24 -10.32
C TYR A 104 4.16 0.22 -11.45
N LYS A 105 4.20 -1.08 -11.14
CA LYS A 105 4.28 -2.17 -12.14
C LYS A 105 2.94 -2.40 -12.85
N ARG A 106 1.82 -2.28 -12.13
CA ARG A 106 0.48 -2.66 -12.60
C ARG A 106 -0.58 -1.60 -12.23
N PRO A 107 -0.34 -0.31 -12.54
CA PRO A 107 -1.18 0.81 -12.10
C PRO A 107 -2.63 0.65 -12.57
N SER A 108 -2.87 0.12 -13.77
CA SER A 108 -4.20 -0.10 -14.32
C SER A 108 -5.06 -1.05 -13.48
N VAL A 109 -4.45 -2.09 -12.89
CA VAL A 109 -5.14 -3.06 -12.04
C VAL A 109 -5.53 -2.41 -10.72
N VAL A 110 -4.58 -1.72 -10.07
CA VAL A 110 -4.83 -0.99 -8.82
C VAL A 110 -5.89 0.08 -9.02
N ARG A 111 -5.79 0.86 -10.11
CA ARG A 111 -6.78 1.88 -10.50
C ARG A 111 -8.17 1.29 -10.64
N LYS A 112 -8.31 0.12 -11.28
CA LYS A 112 -9.62 -0.54 -11.43
C LYS A 112 -10.26 -0.86 -10.06
N HIS A 113 -9.48 -1.36 -9.11
CA HIS A 113 -9.96 -1.63 -7.76
C HIS A 113 -10.33 -0.34 -7.01
N LEU A 114 -9.49 0.68 -7.07
CA LEU A 114 -9.75 1.99 -6.46
C LEU A 114 -11.01 2.64 -7.04
N TRP A 115 -11.16 2.63 -8.36
CA TRP A 115 -12.33 3.18 -9.05
C TRP A 115 -13.61 2.48 -8.59
N LYS A 116 -13.60 1.14 -8.52
CA LYS A 116 -14.74 0.36 -8.01
C LYS A 116 -15.12 0.77 -6.58
N LEU A 117 -14.13 0.91 -5.69
CA LEU A 117 -14.36 1.32 -4.30
C LEU A 117 -14.97 2.73 -4.21
N VAL A 118 -14.44 3.68 -4.99
CA VAL A 118 -14.92 5.06 -5.01
C VAL A 118 -16.33 5.15 -5.58
N SER A 119 -16.59 4.51 -6.73
CA SER A 119 -17.92 4.53 -7.35
C SER A 119 -18.99 3.88 -6.48
N GLN A 120 -18.68 2.76 -5.82
CA GLN A 120 -19.61 2.12 -4.88
C GLN A 120 -19.97 3.03 -3.70
N ARG A 121 -19.01 3.80 -3.20
CA ARG A 121 -19.26 4.77 -2.13
C ARG A 121 -20.15 5.92 -2.62
N GLN A 122 -19.88 6.45 -3.81
CA GLN A 122 -20.67 7.53 -4.40
C GLN A 122 -22.13 7.10 -4.62
N SER A 123 -22.37 5.90 -5.16
CA SER A 123 -23.73 5.37 -5.33
C SER A 123 -24.47 5.22 -4.01
N LYS A 124 -23.78 4.75 -2.94
CA LYS A 124 -24.39 4.66 -1.60
C LYS A 124 -24.74 6.03 -1.01
N GLN A 125 -23.96 7.06 -1.33
CA GLN A 125 -24.21 8.43 -0.87
C GLN A 125 -25.33 9.13 -1.66
N GLN A 126 -25.58 8.74 -2.91
CA GLN A 126 -26.69 9.28 -3.72
C GLN A 126 -28.06 8.67 -3.41
N ILE A 127 -28.08 7.51 -2.73
CA ILE A 127 -29.30 6.81 -2.33
C ILE A 127 -29.78 7.29 -0.93
N GLN A 128 -28.97 8.08 -0.22
CA GLN A 128 -29.31 8.76 1.03
C GLN A 128 -29.68 10.21 0.78
#